data_AF-A0A645IUA4-F1
#
_entry.id   AF-A0A645IUA4-F1
#
_cell.length_a   1.000
_cell.length_b   1.000
_cell.length_c   1.000
_cell.angle_alpha   90.00
_cell.angle_beta   90.00
_cell.angle_gamma   90.00
#
_symmetry.space_group_name_H-M   'P 1'
#
loop_
_entity.id
_entity.type
_entity.pdbx_description
1 polymer ?
#
loop_
_entity_poly.entity_id
_entity_poly.type
_entity_poly.pdbx_seq_one_letter_code
_entity_poly.pdbx_strand_id
1 'polypeptide(L)'
;MDDLKILSGDTRTSNGAEAKYLLAAVYFDQGNYSNAEKEVLDFAKKNTPYQYWLARSFIVLSDVHIKQNNDFQAKQYLLSLQRNYKVNDDVQGMISSRLASISQREKSKVIN
;
A
#
# COMPACT_ATOMS: atom_id res chain seq x y z
N MET A 1 7.05 -14.89 -13.16
CA MET A 1 7.09 -14.47 -11.73
C MET A 1 8.53 -14.38 -11.25
N ASP A 2 9.41 -15.28 -11.70
CA ASP A 2 10.85 -15.26 -11.39
C ASP A 2 11.56 -13.96 -11.80
N ASP A 3 11.21 -13.35 -12.94
CA ASP A 3 11.84 -12.10 -13.40
C ASP A 3 11.59 -10.92 -12.47
N LEU A 4 10.36 -10.79 -11.92
CA LEU A 4 10.03 -9.74 -10.96
C LEU A 4 10.82 -9.89 -9.66
N LYS A 5 11.08 -11.13 -9.25
CA LYS A 5 11.77 -11.44 -8.00
C LYS A 5 13.25 -11.05 -8.08
N ILE A 6 13.89 -11.27 -9.22
CA ILE A 6 15.29 -10.88 -9.48
C ILE A 6 15.43 -9.35 -9.52
N LEU A 7 14.53 -8.65 -10.24
CA LEU A 7 14.55 -7.19 -10.35
C LEU A 7 14.26 -6.47 -9.02
N SER A 8 13.42 -7.07 -8.16
CA SER A 8 13.11 -6.54 -6.82
C SER A 8 14.30 -6.55 -5.84
N GLY A 9 15.42 -7.18 -6.22
CA GLY A 9 16.65 -7.24 -5.44
C GLY A 9 17.35 -5.88 -5.34
N ASP A 10 17.30 -5.07 -6.41
CA ASP A 10 17.99 -3.79 -6.48
C ASP A 10 17.02 -2.59 -6.47
N THR A 11 16.47 -2.32 -5.29
CA THR A 11 15.54 -1.20 -5.04
C THR A 11 16.20 0.18 -5.14
N ARG A 12 17.49 0.25 -5.50
CA ARG A 12 18.22 1.50 -5.79
C ARG A 12 17.96 2.01 -7.21
N THR A 13 17.27 1.24 -8.03
CA THR A 13 16.76 1.66 -9.34
C THR A 13 15.24 1.82 -9.30
N SER A 14 14.69 2.73 -10.09
CA SER A 14 13.24 2.95 -10.19
C SER A 14 12.50 1.64 -10.48
N ASN A 15 13.12 0.78 -11.30
CA ASN A 15 12.57 -0.50 -11.72
C ASN A 15 12.49 -1.51 -10.56
N GLY A 16 13.46 -1.53 -9.64
CA GLY A 16 13.41 -2.42 -8.48
C GLY A 16 12.34 -2.00 -7.46
N ALA A 17 12.13 -0.69 -7.30
CA ALA A 17 11.05 -0.14 -6.48
C ALA A 17 9.66 -0.43 -7.08
N GLU A 18 9.52 -0.26 -8.40
CA GLU A 18 8.31 -0.63 -9.13
C GLU A 18 8.03 -2.13 -9.06
N ALA A 19 9.04 -2.98 -9.23
CA ALA A 19 8.90 -4.43 -9.14
C ALA A 19 8.41 -4.89 -7.75
N LYS A 20 8.90 -4.27 -6.67
CA LYS A 20 8.41 -4.53 -5.30
C LYS A 20 6.93 -4.17 -5.14
N TYR A 21 6.53 -3.00 -5.62
CA TYR A 21 5.13 -2.58 -5.64
C TYR A 21 4.27 -3.55 -6.45
N LEU A 22 4.69 -3.90 -7.66
CA LEU A 22 3.97 -4.83 -8.53
C LEU A 22 3.82 -6.20 -7.89
N LEU A 23 4.86 -6.70 -7.22
CA LEU A 23 4.80 -7.99 -6.53
C LEU A 23 3.77 -7.96 -5.39
N ALA A 24 3.75 -6.90 -4.59
CA ALA A 24 2.73 -6.72 -3.55
C ALA A 24 1.31 -6.62 -4.15
N ALA A 25 1.14 -5.89 -5.26
CA ALA A 25 -0.13 -5.76 -5.96
C ALA A 25 -0.61 -7.10 -6.53
N VAL A 26 0.28 -7.90 -7.11
CA VAL A 26 -0.03 -9.25 -7.61
C VAL A 26 -0.46 -10.17 -6.47
N TYR A 27 0.23 -10.15 -5.33
CA TYR A 27 -0.20 -10.92 -4.17
C TYR A 27 -1.58 -10.50 -3.67
N PHE A 28 -1.87 -9.20 -3.65
CA PHE A 28 -3.18 -8.69 -3.28
C PHE A 28 -4.27 -9.16 -4.26
N ASP A 29 -4.03 -9.08 -5.56
CA ASP A 29 -4.96 -9.52 -6.61
C ASP A 29 -5.27 -11.02 -6.51
N GLN A 30 -4.27 -11.83 -6.16
CA GLN A 30 -4.42 -13.26 -5.89
C GLN A 30 -5.15 -13.57 -4.57
N GLY A 31 -5.56 -12.57 -3.81
CA GLY A 31 -6.14 -12.74 -2.47
C GLY A 31 -5.12 -13.16 -1.40
N ASN A 32 -3.82 -13.16 -1.73
CA ASN A 32 -2.73 -13.50 -0.82
C ASN A 32 -2.29 -12.28 -0.01
N TYR A 33 -3.19 -11.86 0.87
CA TYR A 33 -3.05 -10.67 1.71
C TYR A 33 -1.82 -10.70 2.63
N SER A 34 -1.48 -11.88 3.17
CA SER A 34 -0.32 -12.01 4.07
C SER A 34 1.01 -11.77 3.36
N ASN A 35 1.17 -12.31 2.15
CA ASN A 35 2.38 -12.06 1.35
C ASN A 35 2.44 -10.62 0.83
N ALA A 36 1.29 -10.03 0.46
CA ALA A 36 1.23 -8.64 0.05
C ALA A 36 1.71 -7.70 1.18
N GLU A 37 1.19 -7.89 2.40
CA GLU A 37 1.63 -7.12 3.58
C GLU A 37 3.13 -7.28 3.82
N LYS A 38 3.62 -8.52 3.84
CA LYS A 38 5.04 -8.81 4.09
C LYS A 38 5.95 -8.12 3.08
N GLU A 39 5.57 -8.12 1.81
CA GLU A 39 6.36 -7.51 0.74
C GLU A 39 6.41 -5.99 0.87
N VAL A 40 5.29 -5.35 1.21
CA VAL A 40 5.24 -3.90 1.47
C VAL A 40 6.09 -3.52 2.69
N LEU A 41 5.99 -4.29 3.78
CA LEU A 41 6.77 -4.04 4.99
C LEU A 41 8.28 -4.27 4.77
N ASP A 42 8.66 -5.27 3.97
CA ASP A 42 10.06 -5.47 3.53
C ASP A 42 10.54 -4.25 2.74
N PHE A 43 9.73 -3.78 1.80
CA PHE A 43 10.08 -2.61 0.98
C PHE A 43 10.22 -1.33 1.81
N ALA A 44 9.35 -1.11 2.80
CA ALA A 44 9.45 0.02 3.73
C ALA A 44 10.75 -0.01 4.55
N LYS A 45 11.27 -1.20 4.89
CA LYS A 45 12.55 -1.35 5.62
C LYS A 45 13.78 -1.06 4.77
N LYS A 46 13.66 -1.13 3.43
CA LYS A 46 14.79 -0.92 2.52
C LYS A 46 15.21 0.54 2.33
N ASN A 47 14.56 1.50 3.01
CA ASN A 47 14.87 2.94 2.95
C ASN A 47 15.08 3.43 1.50
N THR A 48 14.14 3.06 0.62
CA THR A 48 14.20 3.45 -0.79
C THR A 48 14.10 4.98 -0.94
N PRO A 49 14.88 5.60 -1.84
CA PRO A 49 14.68 6.99 -2.21
C PRO A 49 13.40 7.20 -3.04
N TYR A 50 12.82 6.13 -3.58
CA TYR A 50 11.62 6.17 -4.42
C TYR A 50 10.34 6.21 -3.59
N GLN A 51 10.06 7.38 -3.03
CA GLN A 51 8.90 7.61 -2.17
C GLN A 51 7.56 7.35 -2.86
N TYR A 52 7.46 7.59 -4.17
CA TYR A 52 6.25 7.34 -4.95
C TYR A 52 5.81 5.86 -4.89
N TRP A 53 6.73 4.95 -5.23
CA TRP A 53 6.46 3.51 -5.19
C TRP A 53 6.23 3.00 -3.76
N LEU A 54 6.93 3.58 -2.79
CA LEU A 54 6.69 3.27 -1.38
C LEU A 54 5.27 3.68 -0.96
N ALA A 55 4.83 4.87 -1.35
CA ALA A 55 3.49 5.37 -1.07
C ALA A 55 2.40 4.51 -1.72
N ARG A 56 2.60 4.13 -2.99
CA ARG A 56 1.74 3.18 -3.71
C ARG A 56 1.68 1.81 -3.02
N SER A 57 2.79 1.35 -2.45
CA SER A 57 2.85 0.09 -1.69
C SER A 57 2.06 0.18 -0.38
N PHE A 58 2.15 1.29 0.35
CA PHE A 58 1.32 1.52 1.54
C PHE A 58 -0.18 1.61 1.22
N ILE A 59 -0.56 2.08 0.03
CA ILE A 59 -1.96 2.03 -0.43
C ILE A 59 -2.41 0.57 -0.58
N VAL A 60 -1.59 -0.29 -1.21
CA VAL A 60 -1.90 -1.73 -1.33
C VAL A 60 -2.03 -2.37 0.06
N LEU A 61 -1.14 -2.05 1.00
CA LEU A 61 -1.24 -2.52 2.39
C LEU A 61 -2.57 -2.09 3.05
N SER A 62 -3.01 -0.87 2.78
CA SER A 62 -4.29 -0.37 3.30
C SER A 62 -5.46 -1.13 2.67
N ASP A 63 -5.41 -1.38 1.35
CA ASP A 63 -6.43 -2.16 0.63
C ASP A 63 -6.47 -3.63 1.13
N VAL A 64 -5.32 -4.22 1.46
CA VAL A 64 -5.21 -5.53 2.13
C VAL A 64 -6.00 -5.54 3.44
N HIS A 65 -5.76 -4.58 4.33
CA HIS A 65 -6.46 -4.51 5.62
C HIS A 65 -7.96 -4.26 5.47
N ILE A 66 -8.37 -3.46 4.47
CA ILE A 66 -9.79 -3.27 4.13
C ILE A 66 -10.43 -4.63 3.75
N LYS A 67 -9.75 -5.43 2.92
CA LYS A 67 -10.24 -6.78 2.55
C LYS A 67 -10.30 -7.74 3.73
N GLN A 68 -9.43 -7.55 4.72
CA GLN A 68 -9.44 -8.30 5.98
C GLN A 68 -10.47 -7.78 7.01
N ASN A 69 -11.37 -6.85 6.62
CA ASN A 69 -12.31 -6.18 7.51
C ASN A 69 -11.65 -5.35 8.65
N ASN A 70 -10.36 -5.04 8.51
CA ASN A 70 -9.60 -4.25 9.47
C ASN A 70 -9.45 -2.80 8.99
N ASP A 71 -10.59 -2.13 8.86
CA ASP A 71 -10.68 -0.73 8.43
C ASP A 71 -9.88 0.22 9.35
N PHE A 72 -9.77 -0.10 10.64
CA PHE A 72 -9.00 0.69 11.61
C PHE A 72 -7.51 0.73 11.24
N GLN A 73 -6.88 -0.43 11.03
CA GLN A 73 -5.48 -0.48 10.61
C GLN A 73 -5.27 0.17 9.25
N ALA A 74 -6.15 -0.12 8.28
CA ALA A 74 -6.09 0.51 6.96
C ALA A 74 -6.05 2.04 7.05
N LYS A 75 -6.94 2.62 7.87
CA LYS A 75 -7.01 4.06 8.11
C LYS A 75 -5.73 4.60 8.74
N GLN A 76 -5.16 3.89 9.72
CA GLN A 76 -3.91 4.32 10.36
C GLN A 76 -2.75 4.38 9.37
N TYR A 77 -2.61 3.39 8.48
CA TYR A 77 -1.59 3.41 7.43
C TYR A 77 -1.78 4.58 6.47
N LEU A 78 -3.00 4.80 5.98
CA LEU A 78 -3.33 5.91 5.08
C LEU A 78 -3.08 7.28 5.71
N LEU A 79 -3.47 7.48 6.98
CA LEU A 79 -3.23 8.73 7.71
C LEU A 79 -1.73 8.95 7.95
N SER A 80 -0.99 7.90 8.29
CA SER A 80 0.46 7.98 8.41
C SER A 80 1.09 8.37 7.07
N LEU A 81 0.64 7.75 5.98
CA LEU A 81 1.12 8.05 4.64
C LEU A 81 0.81 9.49 4.26
N GLN A 82 -0.42 9.98 4.49
CA GLN A 82 -0.80 11.37 4.20
C GLN A 82 0.01 12.42 5.00
N ARG A 83 0.41 12.07 6.23
CA ARG A 83 1.25 12.93 7.06
C ARG A 83 2.68 13.00 6.53
N ASN A 84 3.25 11.87 6.13
CA ASN A 84 4.65 11.77 5.71
C ASN A 84 4.85 12.12 4.22
N TYR A 85 3.87 11.83 3.37
CA TYR A 85 3.91 12.04 1.93
C TYR A 85 3.25 13.37 1.56
N LYS A 86 4.06 14.36 1.20
CA LYS A 86 3.62 15.73 0.84
C LYS A 86 3.72 16.04 -0.65
N VAL A 87 4.07 15.05 -1.47
CA VAL A 87 4.10 15.20 -2.91
C VAL A 87 2.67 15.36 -3.41
N ASN A 88 2.46 16.35 -4.28
CA ASN A 88 1.15 16.65 -4.87
C ASN A 88 0.99 15.88 -6.18
N ASP A 89 0.56 14.62 -6.08
CA ASP A 89 0.37 13.70 -7.19
C ASP A 89 -0.92 12.87 -7.02
N ASP A 90 -1.09 11.85 -7.86
CA ASP A 90 -2.24 10.94 -7.83
C ASP A 90 -2.39 10.16 -6.51
N VAL A 91 -1.31 9.96 -5.75
CA VAL A 91 -1.32 9.22 -4.48
C VAL A 91 -2.16 9.94 -3.44
N GLN A 92 -2.17 11.28 -3.42
CA GLN A 92 -3.04 12.05 -2.51
C GLN A 92 -4.52 11.77 -2.77
N GLY A 93 -4.90 11.67 -4.04
CA GLY A 93 -6.25 11.31 -4.47
C GLY A 93 -6.61 9.88 -4.06
N MET A 94 -5.68 8.94 -4.25
CA MET A 94 -5.85 7.55 -3.81
C MET A 94 -6.08 7.47 -2.29
N ILE A 95 -5.23 8.10 -1.49
CA ILE A 95 -5.33 8.12 -0.03
C ILE A 95 -6.69 8.66 0.42
N SER A 96 -7.07 9.83 -0.11
CA SER A 96 -8.32 10.51 0.27
C SER A 96 -9.55 9.67 -0.09
N SER A 97 -9.55 9.02 -1.26
CA SER A 97 -10.64 8.15 -1.71
C SER A 97 -10.82 6.94 -0.79
N ARG A 98 -9.73 6.26 -0.37
CA ARG A 98 -9.82 5.13 0.57
C ARG A 98 -10.27 5.58 1.96
N LEU A 99 -9.73 6.69 2.48
CA LEU A 99 -10.12 7.23 3.79
C LEU A 99 -11.61 7.59 3.83
N ALA A 100 -12.12 8.20 2.76
CA ALA A 100 -13.54 8.50 2.62
C ALA A 100 -14.39 7.22 2.60
N SER A 101 -13.95 6.20 1.83
CA SER A 101 -14.61 4.90 1.77
C SER A 101 -14.65 4.20 3.12
N ILE A 102 -13.54 4.19 3.87
CA ILE A 102 -13.47 3.66 5.24
C ILE A 102 -14.45 4.42 6.14
N SER A 103 -14.42 5.75 6.10
CA SER A 103 -15.28 6.59 6.96
C SER A 103 -16.77 6.38 6.67
N GLN A 104 -17.15 6.11 5.41
CA GLN A 104 -18.53 5.76 5.05
C GLN A 104 -18.93 4.39 5.60
N ARG A 105 -18.05 3.39 5.54
CA ARG A 105 -18.28 2.07 6.13
C ARG A 105 -18.39 2.13 7.66
N GLU A 106 -17.51 2.88 8.31
CA GLU A 106 -17.56 3.13 9.76
C GLU A 106 -18.90 3.74 10.16
N LYS A 107 -19.35 4.79 9.46
CA LYS A 107 -20.67 5.39 9.71
C LYS A 107 -21.80 4.39 9.55
N SER A 108 -21.80 3.61 8.45
CA SER A 108 -22.85 2.64 8.15
C SER A 108 -22.95 1.52 9.19
N LYS A 109 -21.83 1.11 9.80
CA LYS A 109 -21.81 0.12 10.89
C LYS A 109 -22.39 0.62 12.22
N VAL A 110 -22.42 1.94 12.44
CA VAL A 110 -22.94 2.54 13.69
C VAL A 110 -24.47 2.70 13.67
N ILE A 111 -25.08 2.65 12.48
CA ILE A 111 -26.52 2.91 12.27
C ILE A 111 -27.37 1.63 12.24
N ASN A 112 -26.76 0.45 12.43
CA ASN A 112 -27.39 -0.87 12.27
C ASN A 112 -27.14 -1.71 13.53
#